data_AF-A0A7C2A2H3-F1
#
_entry.id   AF-A0A7C2A2H3-F1
#
_cell.length_a   1.000
_cell.length_b   1.000
_cell.length_c   1.000
_cell.angle_alpha   90.00
_cell.angle_beta   90.00
_cell.angle_gamma   90.00
#
_symmetry.space_group_name_H-M   'P 1'
#
loop_
_entity.id
_entity.type
_entity.pdbx_description
1 polymer ?
#
loop_
_entity_poly.entity_id
_entity_poly.type
_entity_poly.pdbx_seq_one_letter_code
_entity_poly.pdbx_strand_id
1 'polypeptide(L)'
;MFSKSVFLALSVSIFLFLPSIAEVSSKQMDMNSIALTIETIRSLEKEDLQVHFKKIIDKKTDPDFYIKVWINGELFVSDIYWNTKYLYNIDWKVSKEIPSDVTEVPIRLQLWDAADENIKEDRLCDLNQRIGDSDADKEINLIYNMKTGEWEGDDYRGDPSGYGRLNGCDDGSIYVQELDVELWFKITQDDPDGDGIPSWVETNVYGTDPYKDDTGLDYDGDGIPIEWEWKWGYDPFTWDNHSSLDPDGDSITNWEEYYMRNWSSDPYRVDLFVEMDQMIGPNGEPGMFPEGGKEILFTAFDRQNIVLHLDDGRMGKESRSDLIPFDDLTECFWNRFDELDEIYETYFLNEKDGDIRRGIFHYGVVIYQSSLVNGNIFGPNRFQISAKGMEDKFKNDIFLNDRDVIYASAYMHELGHTFNFHPIPGHNRYSYYPWQIGFWLSRPYKSCMNYGYMYYTVDYSDGTHGFNDYDDWERMDLSFFEEDW
;
A
#
# COMPACT_ATOMS: atom_id res chain seq x y z
N MET A 1 -58.37 -7.64 95.45
CA MET A 1 -57.49 -8.67 94.88
C MET A 1 -56.74 -8.03 93.71
N PHE A 2 -55.43 -8.28 93.65
CA PHE A 2 -54.43 -7.83 92.67
C PHE A 2 -53.69 -6.48 92.89
N SER A 3 -52.46 -6.69 93.36
CA SER A 3 -51.24 -5.88 93.38
C SER A 3 -50.94 -5.12 92.09
N LYS A 4 -50.37 -3.91 92.22
CA LYS A 4 -49.53 -3.28 91.20
C LYS A 4 -48.19 -2.90 91.82
N SER A 5 -47.14 -3.62 91.43
CA SER A 5 -45.74 -3.29 91.68
C SER A 5 -45.22 -2.39 90.55
N VAL A 6 -44.50 -1.33 90.92
CA VAL A 6 -43.78 -0.42 90.03
C VAL A 6 -42.37 -0.96 89.82
N PHE A 7 -41.94 -1.18 88.57
CA PHE A 7 -40.56 -1.47 88.21
C PHE A 7 -39.96 -0.28 87.44
N LEU A 8 -38.82 0.19 87.94
CA LEU A 8 -37.99 1.24 87.37
C LEU A 8 -37.07 0.60 86.30
N ALA A 9 -37.13 1.05 85.05
CA ALA A 9 -36.21 0.61 84.00
C ALA A 9 -35.14 1.69 83.77
N LEU A 10 -33.88 1.36 84.07
CA LEU A 10 -32.70 2.16 83.73
C LEU A 10 -32.29 1.83 82.28
N SER A 11 -32.31 2.83 81.39
CA SER A 11 -31.72 2.72 80.06
C SER A 11 -30.21 3.03 80.12
N VAL A 12 -29.35 2.05 79.83
CA VAL A 12 -27.92 2.26 79.64
C VAL A 12 -27.63 2.31 78.14
N SER A 13 -27.32 3.49 77.60
CA SER A 13 -26.84 3.66 76.23
C SER A 13 -25.33 3.40 76.20
N ILE A 14 -24.92 2.31 75.56
CA ILE A 14 -23.52 1.99 75.29
C ILE A 14 -23.15 2.66 73.96
N PHE A 15 -22.32 3.70 74.00
CA PHE A 15 -21.66 4.25 72.81
C PHE A 15 -20.45 3.37 72.46
N LEU A 16 -20.57 2.58 71.40
CA LEU A 16 -19.44 1.91 70.76
C LEU A 16 -18.77 2.92 69.81
N PHE A 17 -17.60 3.43 70.20
CA PHE A 17 -16.70 4.13 69.29
C PHE A 17 -16.02 3.10 68.39
N LEU A 18 -16.46 2.99 67.14
CA LEU A 18 -15.69 2.37 66.08
C LEU A 18 -14.72 3.41 65.53
N PRO A 19 -13.40 3.15 65.47
CA PRO A 19 -12.49 4.03 64.76
C PRO A 19 -12.83 3.99 63.27
N SER A 20 -12.99 5.17 62.68
CA SER A 20 -13.11 5.33 61.23
C SER A 20 -11.88 4.70 60.58
N ILE A 21 -12.09 3.63 59.82
CA ILE A 21 -11.12 3.20 58.81
C ILE A 21 -11.00 4.40 57.86
N ALA A 22 -9.80 4.97 57.76
CA ALA A 22 -9.51 5.89 56.68
C ALA A 22 -9.69 5.09 55.38
N GLU A 23 -10.64 5.50 54.55
CA GLU A 23 -10.67 5.08 53.15
C GLU A 23 -9.33 5.48 52.55
N VAL A 24 -8.45 4.49 52.38
CA VAL A 24 -7.39 4.60 51.39
C VAL A 24 -8.13 4.66 50.07
N SER A 25 -8.36 5.88 49.57
CA SER A 25 -8.67 6.09 48.17
C SER A 25 -7.57 5.38 47.39
N SER A 26 -7.88 4.21 46.84
CA SER A 26 -7.12 3.70 45.72
C SER A 26 -7.19 4.81 44.68
N LYS A 27 -6.08 5.49 44.41
CA LYS A 27 -5.97 6.28 43.19
C LYS A 27 -6.36 5.31 42.07
N GLN A 28 -7.52 5.54 41.47
CA GLN A 28 -7.85 4.91 40.21
C GLN A 28 -6.72 5.34 39.28
N MET A 29 -5.93 4.37 38.87
CA MET A 29 -4.81 4.61 37.98
C MET A 29 -5.44 5.08 36.67
N ASP A 30 -5.00 6.23 36.17
CA ASP A 30 -5.48 6.73 34.89
C ASP A 30 -5.03 5.74 33.82
N MET A 31 -5.92 5.40 32.89
CA MET A 31 -5.70 4.38 31.87
C MET A 31 -5.85 5.05 30.51
N ASN A 32 -4.97 4.69 29.58
CA ASN A 32 -5.05 5.07 28.19
C ASN A 32 -5.36 3.82 27.38
N SER A 33 -6.20 3.94 26.36
CA SER A 33 -6.45 2.86 25.39
C SER A 33 -5.44 2.95 24.25
N ILE A 34 -4.92 1.79 23.85
CA ILE A 34 -4.19 1.61 22.58
C ILE A 34 -4.96 0.58 21.75
N ALA A 35 -5.05 0.81 20.45
CA ALA A 35 -5.69 -0.11 19.52
C ALA A 35 -4.85 -0.29 18.26
N LEU A 36 -4.79 -1.53 17.79
CA LEU A 36 -4.18 -1.91 16.51
C LEU A 36 -5.29 -2.42 15.59
N THR A 37 -5.32 -1.89 14.37
CA THR A 37 -6.22 -2.29 13.29
C THR A 37 -5.39 -2.84 12.15
N ILE A 38 -5.75 -4.02 11.64
CA ILE A 38 -5.20 -4.56 10.38
C ILE A 38 -6.15 -4.16 9.26
N GLU A 39 -5.63 -3.55 8.19
CA GLU A 39 -6.43 -2.96 7.12
C GLU A 39 -6.38 -3.78 5.83
N THR A 40 -5.19 -4.28 5.48
CA THR A 40 -4.94 -5.02 4.23
C THR A 40 -3.97 -6.17 4.46
N ILE A 41 -4.21 -7.31 3.82
CA ILE A 41 -3.26 -8.43 3.72
C ILE A 41 -3.22 -8.89 2.28
N ARG A 42 -2.03 -9.04 1.70
CA ARG A 42 -1.84 -9.50 0.32
C ARG A 42 -0.71 -10.50 0.22
N SER A 43 -0.93 -11.57 -0.54
CA SER A 43 0.14 -12.49 -0.91
C SER A 43 1.00 -11.89 -2.00
N LEU A 44 2.32 -11.96 -1.88
CA LEU A 44 3.26 -11.46 -2.91
C LEU A 44 3.68 -12.57 -3.90
N GLU A 45 2.74 -13.48 -4.18
CA GLU A 45 2.90 -14.60 -5.09
C GLU A 45 3.19 -14.13 -6.52
N LYS A 46 4.04 -14.88 -7.23
CA LYS A 46 4.37 -14.62 -8.64
C LYS A 46 4.21 -15.90 -9.44
N GLU A 47 3.28 -15.88 -10.38
CA GLU A 47 2.86 -17.06 -11.14
C GLU A 47 3.21 -17.04 -12.64
N ASP A 48 4.04 -16.09 -13.07
CA ASP A 48 4.35 -15.90 -14.49
C ASP A 48 5.29 -16.99 -15.08
N LEU A 49 5.42 -16.98 -16.42
CA LEU A 49 5.88 -18.16 -17.17
C LEU A 49 7.39 -18.24 -17.41
N GLN A 50 8.19 -17.19 -17.13
CA GLN A 50 9.49 -17.07 -17.81
C GLN A 50 10.69 -16.48 -17.06
N VAL A 51 10.48 -15.68 -16.01
CA VAL A 51 11.58 -14.87 -15.43
C VAL A 51 12.10 -15.49 -14.14
N HIS A 52 11.21 -15.91 -13.23
CA HIS A 52 11.58 -16.64 -12.02
C HIS A 52 10.73 -17.90 -11.82
N PHE A 53 11.08 -18.70 -10.80
CA PHE A 53 10.22 -19.81 -10.40
C PHE A 53 8.87 -19.29 -9.93
N LYS A 54 7.80 -20.05 -10.19
CA LYS A 54 6.49 -19.76 -9.61
C LYS A 54 6.60 -19.71 -8.10
N LYS A 55 6.33 -18.55 -7.52
CA LYS A 55 6.19 -18.33 -6.09
C LYS A 55 4.72 -18.44 -5.73
N ILE A 56 4.36 -19.51 -5.04
CA ILE A 56 3.01 -19.72 -4.53
C ILE A 56 3.09 -20.25 -3.10
N ILE A 57 2.33 -19.65 -2.19
CA ILE A 57 2.13 -20.09 -0.82
C ILE A 57 1.47 -21.48 -0.86
N ASP A 58 0.39 -21.60 -1.64
CA ASP A 58 -0.41 -22.81 -1.78
C ASP A 58 -0.40 -23.34 -3.21
N LYS A 59 -0.09 -24.64 -3.36
CA LYS A 59 0.06 -25.22 -4.72
C LYS A 59 -1.25 -25.56 -5.42
N LYS A 60 -2.35 -25.61 -4.69
CA LYS A 60 -3.63 -26.15 -5.17
C LYS A 60 -4.83 -25.28 -4.83
N THR A 61 -4.67 -24.42 -3.84
CA THR A 61 -5.66 -23.56 -3.19
C THR A 61 -5.05 -22.17 -3.06
N ASP A 62 -5.84 -21.21 -2.62
CA ASP A 62 -5.33 -19.93 -2.15
C ASP A 62 -5.04 -20.02 -0.65
N PRO A 63 -4.21 -19.12 -0.08
CA PRO A 63 -3.84 -19.15 1.34
C PRO A 63 -5.01 -19.03 2.31
N ASP A 64 -4.81 -19.48 3.55
CA ASP A 64 -5.77 -19.45 4.65
C ASP A 64 -5.24 -18.57 5.81
N PHE A 65 -5.38 -17.25 5.70
CA PHE A 65 -4.71 -16.31 6.60
C PHE A 65 -5.36 -16.18 7.98
N TYR A 66 -4.55 -16.05 9.04
CA TYR A 66 -4.99 -15.58 10.35
C TYR A 66 -3.89 -14.86 11.13
N ILE A 67 -4.28 -13.94 12.02
CA ILE A 67 -3.38 -12.98 12.65
C ILE A 67 -3.28 -13.27 14.15
N LYS A 68 -2.07 -13.13 14.72
CA LYS A 68 -1.83 -13.09 16.16
C LYS A 68 -1.16 -11.76 16.52
N VAL A 69 -1.74 -11.05 17.47
CA VAL A 69 -1.18 -9.79 18.00
C VAL A 69 -1.01 -9.91 19.50
N TRP A 70 0.13 -9.47 20.02
CA TRP A 70 0.36 -9.26 21.44
C TRP A 70 0.46 -7.77 21.72
N ILE A 71 -0.41 -7.23 22.58
CA ILE A 71 -0.26 -5.85 23.08
C ILE A 71 0.11 -5.91 24.55
N ASN A 72 1.30 -5.42 24.90
CA ASN A 72 1.81 -5.47 26.27
C ASN A 72 1.66 -6.86 26.92
N GLY A 73 2.02 -7.90 26.16
CA GLY A 73 1.98 -9.32 26.57
C GLY A 73 0.63 -10.04 26.49
N GLU A 74 -0.47 -9.36 26.15
CA GLU A 74 -1.79 -10.00 25.99
C GLU A 74 -2.05 -10.38 24.54
N LEU A 75 -2.42 -11.64 24.31
CA LEU A 75 -2.62 -12.22 22.98
C LEU A 75 -4.06 -12.04 22.48
N PHE A 76 -4.16 -11.59 21.24
CA PHE A 76 -5.38 -11.53 20.44
C PHE A 76 -5.18 -12.33 19.16
N VAL A 77 -6.21 -13.07 18.74
CA VAL A 77 -6.16 -13.92 17.53
C VAL A 77 -7.40 -13.65 16.70
N SER A 78 -7.22 -13.47 15.39
CA SER A 78 -8.33 -13.30 14.45
C SER A 78 -9.04 -14.63 14.16
N ASP A 79 -10.20 -14.55 13.51
CA ASP A 79 -10.72 -15.69 12.76
C ASP A 79 -9.81 -15.99 11.54
N ILE A 80 -9.97 -17.17 10.95
CA ILE A 80 -9.26 -17.55 9.72
C ILE A 80 -10.03 -17.04 8.50
N TYR A 81 -9.31 -16.38 7.61
CA TYR A 81 -9.76 -15.94 6.29
C TYR A 81 -9.39 -17.01 5.26
N TRP A 82 -10.35 -17.88 4.95
CA TRP A 82 -10.12 -19.05 4.11
C TRP A 82 -10.02 -18.72 2.61
N ASN A 83 -9.05 -19.35 1.94
CA ASN A 83 -8.88 -19.43 0.49
C ASN A 83 -8.92 -18.07 -0.19
N THR A 84 -8.01 -17.19 0.21
CA THR A 84 -7.91 -15.83 -0.33
C THR A 84 -6.47 -15.34 -0.38
N LYS A 85 -6.09 -14.77 -1.51
CA LYS A 85 -4.78 -14.13 -1.72
C LYS A 85 -4.73 -12.69 -1.24
N TYR A 86 -5.87 -12.00 -1.32
CA TYR A 86 -5.98 -10.56 -1.11
C TYR A 86 -7.16 -10.27 -0.19
N LEU A 87 -6.92 -9.49 0.84
CA LEU A 87 -7.91 -9.03 1.81
C LEU A 87 -7.75 -7.52 1.94
N TYR A 88 -8.80 -6.80 1.59
CA TYR A 88 -8.85 -5.34 1.67
C TYR A 88 -9.96 -4.92 2.63
N ASN A 89 -9.78 -3.76 3.27
CA ASN A 89 -10.75 -3.23 4.24
C ASN A 89 -11.06 -4.24 5.35
N ILE A 90 -10.02 -4.94 5.81
CA ILE A 90 -10.07 -5.70 7.04
C ILE A 90 -10.35 -4.66 8.15
N ASP A 91 -11.39 -4.84 8.94
CA ASP A 91 -11.68 -4.00 10.11
C ASP A 91 -11.46 -4.83 11.39
N TRP A 92 -10.38 -5.61 11.38
CA TRP A 92 -10.00 -6.41 12.54
C TRP A 92 -9.20 -5.54 13.49
N LYS A 93 -9.91 -5.04 14.51
CA LYS A 93 -9.39 -4.13 15.53
C LYS A 93 -9.30 -4.82 16.88
N VAL A 94 -8.16 -4.68 17.53
CA VAL A 94 -7.92 -5.14 18.91
C VAL A 94 -7.45 -3.98 19.75
N SER A 95 -7.87 -3.90 21.02
CA SER A 95 -7.50 -2.81 21.92
C SER A 95 -7.16 -3.30 23.30
N LYS A 96 -6.38 -2.48 24.02
CA LYS A 96 -5.95 -2.75 25.38
C LYS A 96 -5.83 -1.47 26.19
N GLU A 97 -6.27 -1.57 27.44
CA GLU A 97 -6.05 -0.52 28.44
C GLU A 97 -4.64 -0.61 29.02
N ILE A 98 -3.91 0.48 28.96
CA ILE A 98 -2.54 0.64 29.41
C ILE A 98 -2.50 1.65 30.56
N PRO A 99 -1.83 1.35 31.69
CA PRO A 99 -1.67 2.33 32.75
C PRO A 99 -0.91 3.58 32.25
N SER A 100 -1.40 4.76 32.60
CA SER A 100 -0.87 6.07 32.17
C SER A 100 0.61 6.35 32.53
N ASP A 101 1.22 5.58 33.44
CA ASP A 101 2.63 5.68 33.76
C ASP A 101 3.54 4.86 32.83
N VAL A 102 2.96 3.96 32.01
CA VAL A 102 3.66 3.22 30.96
C VAL A 102 3.84 4.14 29.76
N THR A 103 5.10 4.38 29.38
CA THR A 103 5.45 5.19 28.20
C THR A 103 5.64 4.33 26.95
N GLU A 104 6.20 3.14 27.09
CA GLU A 104 6.52 2.25 25.98
C GLU A 104 5.68 0.98 26.06
N VAL A 105 5.00 0.66 24.97
CA VAL A 105 4.12 -0.50 24.84
C VAL A 105 4.68 -1.45 23.79
N PRO A 106 5.19 -2.63 24.19
CA PRO A 106 5.64 -3.61 23.21
C PRO A 106 4.45 -4.25 22.51
N ILE A 107 4.51 -4.27 21.18
CA ILE A 107 3.55 -4.92 20.30
C ILE A 107 4.29 -6.00 19.50
N ARG A 108 3.69 -7.19 19.41
CA ARG A 108 4.19 -8.25 18.54
C ARG A 108 3.12 -8.72 17.59
N LEU A 109 3.48 -9.01 16.34
CA LEU A 109 2.54 -9.40 15.30
C LEU A 109 3.08 -10.60 14.53
N GLN A 110 2.17 -11.53 14.20
CA GLN A 110 2.43 -12.67 13.34
C GLN A 110 1.25 -12.87 12.38
N LEU A 111 1.53 -13.18 11.12
CA LEU A 111 0.55 -13.60 10.12
C LEU A 111 0.82 -15.05 9.71
N TRP A 112 -0.20 -15.89 9.80
CA TRP A 112 -0.09 -17.32 9.58
C TRP A 112 -0.97 -17.75 8.42
N ASP A 113 -0.50 -18.73 7.67
CA ASP A 113 -1.28 -19.55 6.75
C ASP A 113 -1.68 -20.85 7.45
N ALA A 114 -2.97 -21.10 7.59
CA ALA A 114 -3.53 -22.19 8.38
C ALA A 114 -3.40 -23.54 7.68
N ALA A 115 -3.27 -24.61 8.46
CA ALA A 115 -3.36 -25.96 7.92
C ALA A 115 -4.74 -26.27 7.33
N ASP A 116 -4.75 -26.91 6.16
CA ASP A 116 -5.94 -27.32 5.42
C ASP A 116 -5.86 -28.79 4.95
N GLU A 117 -6.64 -29.19 3.95
CA GLU A 117 -6.57 -30.55 3.41
C GLU A 117 -5.27 -30.82 2.62
N ASN A 118 -4.57 -29.77 2.16
CA ASN A 118 -3.37 -29.85 1.33
C ASN A 118 -2.07 -29.61 2.13
N ILE A 119 -2.13 -28.82 3.20
CA ILE A 119 -1.04 -28.40 4.07
C ILE A 119 -1.34 -28.85 5.50
N LYS A 120 -0.40 -29.58 6.11
CA LYS A 120 -0.67 -30.32 7.36
C LYS A 120 -0.43 -29.53 8.63
N GLU A 121 0.29 -28.43 8.55
CA GLU A 121 0.76 -27.63 9.67
C GLU A 121 0.67 -26.16 9.29
N ASP A 122 0.27 -25.32 10.24
CA ASP A 122 0.24 -23.87 10.04
C ASP A 122 1.66 -23.37 9.72
N ARG A 123 1.77 -22.44 8.77
CA ARG A 123 3.04 -21.86 8.34
C ARG A 123 3.05 -20.37 8.65
N LEU A 124 4.13 -19.90 9.26
CA LEU A 124 4.31 -18.47 9.52
C LEU A 124 4.70 -17.79 8.20
N CYS A 125 3.90 -16.79 7.80
CA CYS A 125 4.15 -15.99 6.61
C CYS A 125 5.26 -14.97 6.90
N ASP A 126 5.95 -14.53 5.85
CA ASP A 126 7.04 -13.57 5.99
C ASP A 126 6.55 -12.13 5.79
N LEU A 127 6.84 -11.28 6.77
CA LEU A 127 6.44 -9.88 6.84
C LEU A 127 7.62 -8.95 7.10
N ASN A 128 8.85 -9.47 7.16
CA ASN A 128 9.92 -8.80 7.90
C ASN A 128 11.16 -8.48 7.05
N GLN A 129 11.92 -7.49 7.50
CA GLN A 129 13.14 -7.00 6.85
C GLN A 129 14.45 -7.73 7.24
N ARG A 130 14.39 -8.76 8.09
CA ARG A 130 15.58 -9.48 8.58
C ARG A 130 15.90 -10.66 7.69
N ILE A 131 17.18 -10.75 7.32
CA ILE A 131 17.72 -11.86 6.55
C ILE A 131 17.57 -13.18 7.32
N GLY A 132 16.72 -14.08 6.81
CA GLY A 132 16.58 -15.43 7.31
C GLY A 132 15.12 -15.92 7.37
N ASP A 133 14.95 -17.23 7.26
CA ASP A 133 13.62 -17.89 7.16
C ASP A 133 13.23 -18.59 8.48
N SER A 134 13.73 -18.14 9.65
CA SER A 134 13.32 -18.74 10.93
C SER A 134 12.05 -18.08 11.48
N ASP A 135 11.28 -18.80 12.29
CA ASP A 135 10.07 -18.24 12.91
C ASP A 135 10.36 -16.97 13.75
N ALA A 136 11.57 -16.86 14.30
CA ALA A 136 12.00 -15.69 15.05
C ALA A 136 12.30 -14.49 14.14
N ASP A 137 12.70 -14.76 12.89
CA ASP A 137 12.93 -13.71 11.90
C ASP A 137 11.57 -13.18 11.42
N LYS A 138 10.54 -14.02 11.25
CA LYS A 138 9.21 -13.61 10.74
C LYS A 138 8.26 -12.93 11.73
N GLU A 139 8.58 -12.92 13.04
CA GLU A 139 7.75 -12.24 14.06
C GLU A 139 8.03 -10.74 14.10
N ILE A 140 7.02 -9.91 13.87
CA ILE A 140 7.17 -8.45 13.91
C ILE A 140 7.16 -7.95 15.35
N ASN A 141 8.11 -7.09 15.69
CA ASN A 141 8.28 -6.48 17.01
C ASN A 141 8.31 -4.96 16.89
N LEU A 142 7.35 -4.30 17.55
CA LEU A 142 7.24 -2.84 17.60
C LEU A 142 7.25 -2.36 19.05
N ILE A 143 7.76 -1.16 19.27
CA ILE A 143 7.65 -0.42 20.52
C ILE A 143 6.87 0.86 20.26
N TYR A 144 5.63 0.91 20.74
CA TYR A 144 4.79 2.10 20.63
C TYR A 144 5.01 3.06 21.80
N ASN A 145 5.17 4.34 21.52
CA ASN A 145 5.38 5.38 22.50
C ASN A 145 4.07 6.14 22.80
N MET A 146 3.49 5.89 23.97
CA MET A 146 2.23 6.50 24.41
C MET A 146 2.27 8.03 24.54
N LYS A 147 3.46 8.64 24.55
CA LYS A 147 3.61 10.09 24.60
C LYS A 147 3.60 10.71 23.22
N THR A 148 4.36 10.15 22.28
CA THR A 148 4.52 10.73 20.94
C THR A 148 3.53 10.16 19.94
N GLY A 149 2.88 9.05 20.25
CA GLY A 149 1.94 8.34 19.38
C GLY A 149 2.61 7.60 18.22
N GLU A 150 3.94 7.54 18.23
CA GLU A 150 4.78 6.92 17.20
C GLU A 150 5.25 5.54 17.66
N TRP A 151 5.72 4.72 16.72
CA TRP A 151 6.40 3.48 17.02
C TRP A 151 7.71 3.31 16.26
N GLU A 152 8.54 2.41 16.77
CA GLU A 152 9.79 1.96 16.16
C GLU A 152 9.90 0.43 16.26
N GLY A 153 10.88 -0.15 15.56
CA GLY A 153 11.17 -1.58 15.59
C GLY A 153 11.30 -2.15 14.20
N ASP A 154 10.54 -3.19 13.90
CA ASP A 154 10.51 -3.80 12.57
C ASP A 154 9.78 -2.95 11.52
N ASP A 155 8.93 -2.02 11.96
CA ASP A 155 8.35 -0.94 11.16
C ASP A 155 8.64 0.39 11.87
N TYR A 156 9.03 1.42 11.10
CA TYR A 156 9.33 2.75 11.62
C TYR A 156 9.23 3.80 10.49
N ARG A 157 9.04 5.08 10.86
CA ARG A 157 8.97 6.17 9.88
C ARG A 157 10.24 6.23 9.01
N GLY A 158 10.09 6.03 7.70
CA GLY A 158 11.18 6.02 6.73
C GLY A 158 11.92 4.70 6.61
N ASP A 159 11.29 3.58 6.98
CA ASP A 159 11.70 2.27 6.51
C ASP A 159 11.37 2.09 5.01
N PRO A 160 12.02 1.12 4.32
CA PRO A 160 11.86 0.96 2.87
C PRO A 160 10.43 0.65 2.43
N SER A 161 9.65 -0.06 3.26
CA SER A 161 8.28 -0.47 2.96
C SER A 161 7.23 0.59 3.29
N GLY A 162 7.60 1.66 4.01
CA GLY A 162 6.74 2.76 4.44
C GLY A 162 6.03 2.50 5.77
N TYR A 163 5.67 3.58 6.44
CA TYR A 163 5.19 3.56 7.83
C TYR A 163 3.79 2.95 7.97
N GLY A 164 3.66 1.90 8.78
CA GLY A 164 2.41 1.14 8.94
C GLY A 164 2.20 0.08 7.85
N ARG A 165 3.27 -0.30 7.14
CA ARG A 165 3.27 -1.31 6.08
C ARG A 165 4.46 -2.24 6.24
N LEU A 166 4.14 -3.52 6.33
CA LEU A 166 5.10 -4.61 6.42
C LEU A 166 5.16 -5.37 5.10
N ASN A 167 6.35 -5.75 4.67
CA ASN A 167 6.55 -6.44 3.41
C ASN A 167 7.59 -7.55 3.54
N GLY A 168 7.18 -8.79 3.27
CA GLY A 168 8.06 -9.96 3.32
C GLY A 168 9.24 -9.92 2.33
N CYS A 169 9.26 -8.99 1.38
CA CYS A 169 10.40 -8.81 0.46
C CYS A 169 11.48 -7.86 0.98
N ASP A 170 11.27 -7.22 2.15
CA ASP A 170 12.17 -6.17 2.68
C ASP A 170 13.58 -6.67 3.01
N ASP A 171 13.74 -7.97 3.24
CA ASP A 171 15.03 -8.61 3.48
C ASP A 171 15.84 -8.87 2.19
N GLY A 172 15.26 -8.52 1.02
CA GLY A 172 15.84 -8.75 -0.30
C GLY A 172 15.52 -10.12 -0.91
N SER A 173 14.64 -10.91 -0.28
CA SER A 173 14.17 -12.22 -0.76
C SER A 173 13.19 -12.16 -1.95
N ILE A 174 13.19 -11.05 -2.69
CA ILE A 174 12.29 -10.72 -3.80
C ILE A 174 12.01 -11.90 -4.73
N TYR A 175 13.01 -12.74 -5.05
CA TYR A 175 12.85 -13.90 -5.94
C TYR A 175 13.05 -15.28 -5.27
N VAL A 176 13.01 -15.36 -3.94
CA VAL A 176 13.12 -16.57 -3.09
C VAL A 176 11.76 -17.00 -2.50
N GLN A 177 11.43 -18.30 -2.48
CA GLN A 177 10.14 -18.76 -1.94
C GLN A 177 10.17 -18.77 -0.40
N GLU A 178 9.71 -17.70 0.25
CA GLU A 178 9.73 -17.55 1.72
C GLU A 178 8.37 -17.21 2.35
N LEU A 179 7.27 -17.37 1.59
CA LEU A 179 5.88 -17.06 2.00
C LEU A 179 5.66 -15.55 2.21
N ASP A 180 6.28 -14.77 1.35
CA ASP A 180 6.24 -13.31 1.34
C ASP A 180 4.80 -12.79 1.23
N VAL A 181 4.43 -11.95 2.19
CA VAL A 181 3.13 -11.30 2.28
C VAL A 181 3.35 -9.83 2.62
N GLU A 182 2.38 -9.02 2.24
CA GLU A 182 2.26 -7.62 2.59
C GLU A 182 1.13 -7.47 3.62
N LEU A 183 1.33 -6.60 4.62
CA LEU A 183 0.32 -6.28 5.61
C LEU A 183 0.33 -4.79 5.95
N TRP A 184 -0.84 -4.16 5.93
CA TRP A 184 -1.03 -2.78 6.34
C TRP A 184 -1.75 -2.71 7.67
N PHE A 185 -1.28 -1.85 8.56
CA PHE A 185 -1.84 -1.68 9.90
C PHE A 185 -1.81 -0.23 10.37
N LYS A 186 -2.69 0.07 11.32
CA LYS A 186 -2.71 1.35 12.03
C LYS A 186 -2.69 1.10 13.53
N ILE A 187 -1.86 1.86 14.24
CA ILE A 187 -1.90 1.94 15.69
C ILE A 187 -2.50 3.30 16.08
N THR A 188 -3.49 3.27 16.96
CA THR A 188 -4.18 4.46 17.49
C THR A 188 -4.19 4.41 19.00
N GLN A 189 -4.29 5.57 19.62
CA GLN A 189 -4.53 5.69 21.06
C GLN A 189 -5.69 6.67 21.31
N ASP A 190 -6.01 6.88 22.57
CA ASP A 190 -7.00 7.89 22.96
C ASP A 190 -6.63 9.27 22.41
N ASP A 191 -7.61 9.89 21.75
CA ASP A 191 -7.53 11.16 21.06
C ASP A 191 -8.87 11.89 21.32
N PRO A 192 -8.94 12.77 22.33
CA PRO A 192 -10.21 13.28 22.84
C PRO A 192 -10.97 14.20 21.89
N ASP A 193 -10.29 14.92 21.01
CA ASP A 193 -10.89 15.81 20.01
C ASP A 193 -10.82 15.27 18.58
N GLY A 194 -9.97 14.27 18.32
CA GLY A 194 -10.01 13.46 17.11
C GLY A 194 -9.18 14.02 15.96
N ASP A 195 -8.21 14.88 16.23
CA ASP A 195 -7.33 15.46 15.19
C ASP A 195 -6.11 14.58 14.86
N GLY A 196 -5.94 13.47 15.58
CA GLY A 196 -4.88 12.49 15.38
C GLY A 196 -3.61 12.79 16.17
N ILE A 197 -3.52 13.91 16.89
CA ILE A 197 -2.33 14.29 17.64
C ILE A 197 -2.45 13.81 19.09
N PRO A 198 -1.43 13.13 19.64
CA PRO A 198 -1.44 12.73 21.04
C PRO A 198 -1.56 13.89 22.02
N SER A 199 -2.46 13.78 23.00
CA SER A 199 -2.66 14.80 24.02
C SER A 199 -1.38 15.20 24.79
N TRP A 200 -0.41 14.28 24.89
CA TRP A 200 0.89 14.60 25.48
C TRP A 200 1.72 15.53 24.58
N VAL A 201 1.74 15.29 23.26
CA VAL A 201 2.41 16.15 22.27
C VAL A 201 1.79 17.54 22.30
N GLU A 202 0.47 17.61 22.21
CA GLU A 202 -0.27 18.87 22.27
C GLU A 202 0.07 19.70 23.50
N THR A 203 0.01 19.09 24.69
CA THR A 203 0.24 19.83 25.94
C THR A 203 1.72 20.18 26.18
N ASN A 204 2.65 19.27 25.84
CA ASN A 204 4.05 19.36 26.29
C ASN A 204 5.02 19.82 25.19
N VAL A 205 4.63 19.67 23.92
CA VAL A 205 5.46 20.02 22.76
C VAL A 205 4.87 21.23 22.05
N TYR A 206 3.59 21.16 21.64
CA TYR A 206 2.96 22.18 20.80
C TYR A 206 2.32 23.32 21.60
N GLY A 207 1.93 23.08 22.84
CA GLY A 207 1.20 24.03 23.68
C GLY A 207 -0.25 24.26 23.23
N THR A 208 -0.83 23.32 22.50
CA THR A 208 -2.26 23.28 22.11
C THR A 208 -3.13 22.67 23.21
N ASP A 209 -4.46 22.63 23.01
CA ASP A 209 -5.43 22.15 24.00
C ASP A 209 -6.01 20.81 23.54
N PRO A 210 -5.76 19.68 24.23
CA PRO A 210 -6.10 18.31 23.79
C PRO A 210 -7.59 17.96 23.77
N TYR A 211 -8.45 18.98 23.78
CA TYR A 211 -9.90 18.88 23.68
C TYR A 211 -10.45 19.84 22.64
N LYS A 212 -9.58 20.38 21.77
CA LYS A 212 -9.89 21.37 20.76
C LYS A 212 -9.16 21.03 19.45
N ASP A 213 -9.87 20.26 18.64
CA ASP A 213 -9.54 19.88 17.26
C ASP A 213 -8.77 20.99 16.51
N ASP A 214 -7.50 20.70 16.21
CA ASP A 214 -6.58 21.54 15.46
C ASP A 214 -6.39 21.07 14.00
N THR A 215 -7.21 20.12 13.53
CA THR A 215 -7.14 19.59 12.15
C THR A 215 -7.16 20.72 11.11
N GLY A 216 -6.17 20.70 10.22
CA GLY A 216 -6.05 21.65 9.12
C GLY A 216 -5.48 23.02 9.51
N LEU A 217 -5.03 23.20 10.77
CA LEU A 217 -4.28 24.39 11.15
C LEU A 217 -2.84 24.31 10.64
N ASP A 218 -2.36 25.43 10.10
CA ASP A 218 -1.00 25.64 9.60
C ASP A 218 -0.44 26.85 10.38
N TYR A 219 0.42 26.56 11.36
CA TYR A 219 0.85 27.57 12.34
C TYR A 219 2.01 28.43 11.85
N ASP A 220 2.85 27.91 10.96
CA ASP A 220 4.02 28.60 10.41
C ASP A 220 3.80 29.15 9.00
N GLY A 221 2.71 28.77 8.34
CA GLY A 221 2.25 29.28 7.06
C GLY A 221 2.97 28.67 5.86
N ASP A 222 3.45 27.43 5.96
CA ASP A 222 4.12 26.73 4.87
C ASP A 222 3.19 25.94 3.94
N GLY A 223 1.92 25.82 4.31
CA GLY A 223 0.85 25.21 3.52
C GLY A 223 0.54 23.76 3.88
N ILE A 224 1.24 23.16 4.85
CA ILE A 224 0.95 21.82 5.37
C ILE A 224 0.31 21.94 6.76
N PRO A 225 -0.69 21.10 7.08
CA PRO A 225 -1.34 21.18 8.37
C PRO A 225 -0.66 20.34 9.45
N ILE A 226 -0.86 20.76 10.69
CA ILE A 226 -0.24 20.23 11.91
C ILE A 226 -0.36 18.71 12.07
N GLU A 227 -1.51 18.11 11.71
CA GLU A 227 -1.71 16.66 11.84
C GLU A 227 -0.85 15.86 10.87
N TRP A 228 -0.61 16.39 9.67
CA TRP A 228 0.25 15.75 8.67
C TRP A 228 1.72 15.91 9.06
N GLU A 229 2.11 17.11 9.50
CA GLU A 229 3.48 17.38 9.97
C GLU A 229 3.83 16.48 11.16
N TRP A 230 2.94 16.35 12.14
CA TRP A 230 3.13 15.42 13.26
C TRP A 230 3.31 13.97 12.77
N LYS A 231 2.44 13.51 11.86
CA LYS A 231 2.51 12.13 11.34
C LYS A 231 3.87 11.84 10.70
N TRP A 232 4.46 12.82 10.00
CA TRP A 232 5.69 12.65 9.23
C TRP A 232 6.94 13.27 9.85
N GLY A 233 6.85 13.78 11.08
CA GLY A 233 7.99 14.21 11.87
C GLY A 233 8.52 15.61 11.54
N TYR A 234 7.66 16.46 10.96
CA TYR A 234 7.92 17.89 10.78
C TYR A 234 7.44 18.68 12.03
N ASP A 235 8.05 19.84 12.26
CA ASP A 235 7.71 20.70 13.41
C ASP A 235 6.71 21.79 12.94
N PRO A 236 5.43 21.74 13.37
CA PRO A 236 4.37 22.60 12.86
C PRO A 236 4.52 24.10 13.18
N PHE A 237 5.59 24.48 13.88
CA PHE A 237 5.92 25.87 14.19
C PHE A 237 7.19 26.35 13.49
N THR A 238 7.75 25.54 12.59
CA THR A 238 9.00 25.79 11.88
C THR A 238 8.80 25.57 10.39
N TRP A 239 8.63 26.69 9.66
CA TRP A 239 8.44 26.70 8.21
C TRP A 239 9.43 25.78 7.47
N ASP A 240 8.90 24.86 6.67
CA ASP A 240 9.64 24.01 5.74
C ASP A 240 9.22 24.27 4.28
N ASN A 241 10.13 24.01 3.33
CA ASN A 241 9.81 24.21 1.91
C ASN A 241 9.13 22.97 1.31
N HIS A 242 7.95 22.60 1.81
CA HIS A 242 7.26 21.36 1.41
C HIS A 242 6.95 21.24 -0.08
N SER A 243 6.85 22.35 -0.81
CA SER A 243 6.71 22.34 -2.28
C SER A 243 8.01 22.01 -3.04
N SER A 244 9.09 21.64 -2.35
CA SER A 244 10.34 21.19 -2.99
C SER A 244 11.06 20.09 -2.20
N LEU A 245 10.47 19.65 -1.08
CA LEU A 245 10.97 18.51 -0.33
C LEU A 245 10.37 17.26 -0.95
N ASP A 246 11.24 16.34 -1.33
CA ASP A 246 10.94 15.02 -1.89
C ASP A 246 11.97 14.06 -1.28
N PRO A 247 11.71 13.54 -0.06
CA PRO A 247 12.71 12.79 0.71
C PRO A 247 13.05 11.42 0.14
N ASP A 248 12.13 10.75 -0.55
CA ASP A 248 12.32 9.43 -1.17
C ASP A 248 12.70 9.49 -2.66
N GLY A 249 12.51 10.62 -3.32
CA GLY A 249 13.00 10.89 -4.67
C GLY A 249 12.13 10.28 -5.75
N ASP A 250 10.82 10.14 -5.51
CA ASP A 250 9.86 9.61 -6.48
C ASP A 250 9.23 10.67 -7.38
N SER A 251 9.71 11.92 -7.26
CA SER A 251 9.22 13.11 -7.97
C SER A 251 7.90 13.66 -7.43
N ILE A 252 7.47 13.23 -6.24
CA ILE A 252 6.29 13.72 -5.55
C ILE A 252 6.74 14.51 -4.32
N THR A 253 6.48 15.80 -4.32
CA THR A 253 6.87 16.65 -3.19
C THR A 253 6.00 16.39 -1.97
N ASN A 254 6.46 16.73 -0.76
CA ASN A 254 5.65 16.64 0.47
C ASN A 254 4.29 17.33 0.35
N TRP A 255 4.20 18.40 -0.43
CA TRP A 255 2.92 19.08 -0.69
C TRP A 255 1.96 18.20 -1.50
N GLU A 256 2.49 17.49 -2.49
CA GLU A 256 1.74 16.54 -3.33
C GLU A 256 1.40 15.26 -2.54
N GLU A 257 2.33 14.77 -1.72
CA GLU A 257 2.11 13.70 -0.73
C GLU A 257 0.95 14.06 0.23
N TYR A 258 0.93 15.29 0.75
CA TYR A 258 -0.20 15.79 1.53
C TYR A 258 -1.48 15.83 0.71
N TYR A 259 -1.44 16.29 -0.55
CA TYR A 259 -2.59 16.27 -1.45
C TYR A 259 -3.12 14.83 -1.65
N MET A 260 -2.25 13.83 -1.69
CA MET A 260 -2.57 12.41 -1.89
C MET A 260 -2.76 11.58 -0.59
N ARG A 261 -2.64 12.19 0.60
CA ARG A 261 -2.68 11.50 1.91
C ARG A 261 -3.82 10.52 2.17
N ASN A 262 -4.98 10.71 1.52
CA ASN A 262 -6.15 9.83 1.66
C ASN A 262 -5.95 8.47 0.95
N TRP A 263 -4.90 8.36 0.13
CA TRP A 263 -4.50 7.17 -0.61
C TRP A 263 -3.20 6.56 -0.06
N SER A 264 -2.90 6.81 1.21
CA SER A 264 -1.73 6.24 1.90
C SER A 264 -0.37 6.65 1.33
N SER A 265 -0.31 7.82 0.69
CA SER A 265 0.93 8.52 0.34
C SER A 265 1.86 8.63 1.56
N ASP A 266 3.12 8.28 1.38
CA ASP A 266 4.19 8.30 2.38
C ASP A 266 5.42 9.05 1.83
N PRO A 267 5.81 10.22 2.38
CA PRO A 267 6.93 11.03 1.88
C PRO A 267 8.31 10.39 2.06
N TYR A 268 8.39 9.16 2.58
CA TYR A 268 9.64 8.43 2.78
C TYR A 268 9.67 7.07 2.07
N ARG A 269 8.64 6.74 1.28
CA ARG A 269 8.57 5.52 0.49
C ARG A 269 8.05 5.87 -0.90
N VAL A 270 8.79 5.40 -1.89
CA VAL A 270 8.42 5.51 -3.31
C VAL A 270 6.97 5.11 -3.57
N ASP A 271 6.18 6.10 -3.94
CA ASP A 271 4.81 6.00 -4.36
C ASP A 271 4.71 6.27 -5.87
N LEU A 272 3.96 5.43 -6.58
CA LEU A 272 3.79 5.54 -8.03
C LEU A 272 2.33 5.69 -8.36
N PHE A 273 1.89 6.90 -8.68
CA PHE A 273 0.50 7.18 -9.03
C PHE A 273 0.25 7.00 -10.53
N VAL A 274 -0.78 6.22 -10.85
CA VAL A 274 -1.20 5.99 -12.24
C VAL A 274 -2.71 6.18 -12.34
N GLU A 275 -3.15 7.04 -13.25
CA GLU A 275 -4.56 7.16 -13.60
C GLU A 275 -4.85 6.24 -14.78
N MET A 276 -5.82 5.34 -14.59
CA MET A 276 -6.23 4.37 -15.60
C MET A 276 -7.63 4.67 -16.14
N ASP A 277 -7.67 5.40 -17.25
CA ASP A 277 -8.90 5.59 -18.00
C ASP A 277 -9.24 4.37 -18.85
N GLN A 278 -10.52 4.11 -19.04
CA GLN A 278 -10.95 2.91 -19.75
C GLN A 278 -12.13 3.18 -20.68
N MET A 279 -12.01 2.72 -21.91
CA MET A 279 -13.06 2.84 -22.91
C MET A 279 -14.09 1.72 -22.76
N ILE A 280 -15.37 2.09 -22.70
CA ILE A 280 -16.47 1.13 -22.65
C ILE A 280 -16.52 0.32 -23.94
N GLY A 281 -16.89 -0.97 -23.88
CA GLY A 281 -16.91 -1.85 -25.04
C GLY A 281 -18.16 -1.70 -25.93
N PRO A 282 -18.19 -2.38 -27.10
CA PRO A 282 -19.20 -2.21 -28.16
C PRO A 282 -20.66 -2.51 -27.76
N ASN A 283 -20.88 -3.21 -26.65
CA ASN A 283 -22.21 -3.57 -26.13
C ASN A 283 -22.53 -2.90 -24.79
N GLY A 284 -21.79 -1.86 -24.40
CA GLY A 284 -21.86 -1.30 -23.04
C GLY A 284 -21.31 -2.24 -21.96
N GLU A 285 -20.70 -3.35 -22.38
CA GLU A 285 -19.97 -4.27 -21.52
C GLU A 285 -18.51 -3.82 -21.40
N PRO A 286 -17.86 -4.08 -20.26
CA PRO A 286 -16.50 -3.67 -20.03
C PRO A 286 -15.52 -4.34 -21.02
N GLY A 287 -14.88 -3.53 -21.88
CA GLY A 287 -13.58 -3.84 -22.50
C GLY A 287 -12.43 -3.57 -21.53
N MET A 288 -12.67 -3.79 -20.24
CA MET A 288 -11.89 -3.25 -19.14
C MET A 288 -10.67 -4.11 -18.82
N PHE A 289 -9.76 -3.47 -18.10
CA PHE A 289 -8.63 -4.11 -17.48
C PHE A 289 -9.09 -5.14 -16.43
N PRO A 290 -8.60 -6.40 -16.46
CA PRO A 290 -8.97 -7.40 -15.46
C PRO A 290 -8.51 -7.03 -14.05
N GLU A 291 -9.34 -7.27 -13.03
CA GLU A 291 -8.94 -7.11 -11.62
C GLU A 291 -7.72 -7.96 -11.26
N GLY A 292 -7.67 -9.23 -11.70
CA GLY A 292 -6.50 -10.08 -11.47
C GLY A 292 -5.22 -9.54 -12.12
N GLY A 293 -5.35 -8.82 -13.24
CA GLY A 293 -4.21 -8.13 -13.86
C GLY A 293 -3.69 -6.99 -12.99
N LYS A 294 -4.59 -6.24 -12.32
CA LYS A 294 -4.21 -5.16 -11.41
C LYS A 294 -3.48 -5.71 -10.19
N GLU A 295 -3.97 -6.82 -9.64
CA GLU A 295 -3.29 -7.50 -8.53
C GLU A 295 -1.87 -7.91 -8.90
N ILE A 296 -1.67 -8.48 -10.10
CA ILE A 296 -0.32 -8.85 -10.58
C ILE A 296 0.56 -7.60 -10.74
N LEU A 297 0.01 -6.47 -11.20
CA LEU A 297 0.75 -5.20 -11.27
C LEU A 297 1.20 -4.75 -9.88
N PHE A 298 0.27 -4.59 -8.94
CA PHE A 298 0.58 -4.23 -7.55
C PHE A 298 1.67 -5.14 -7.00
N THR A 299 1.48 -6.47 -7.06
CA THR A 299 2.47 -7.42 -6.56
C THR A 299 3.86 -7.23 -7.18
N ALA A 300 3.96 -6.91 -8.47
CA ALA A 300 5.27 -6.67 -9.09
C ALA A 300 6.01 -5.47 -8.49
N PHE A 301 5.30 -4.36 -8.22
CA PHE A 301 5.87 -3.15 -7.62
C PHE A 301 6.06 -3.30 -6.10
N ASP A 302 5.11 -3.91 -5.39
CA ASP A 302 5.19 -4.10 -3.94
C ASP A 302 6.42 -4.91 -3.55
N ARG A 303 6.76 -5.93 -4.33
CA ARG A 303 7.98 -6.73 -4.12
C ARG A 303 9.28 -5.93 -4.21
N GLN A 304 9.22 -4.74 -4.79
CA GLN A 304 10.33 -3.80 -4.96
C GLN A 304 10.22 -2.59 -4.02
N ASN A 305 9.27 -2.63 -3.07
CA ASN A 305 8.94 -1.49 -2.20
C ASN A 305 8.53 -0.21 -2.93
N ILE A 306 7.86 -0.39 -4.06
CA ILE A 306 7.18 0.70 -4.76
C ILE A 306 5.67 0.46 -4.59
N VAL A 307 4.94 1.42 -4.02
CA VAL A 307 3.48 1.28 -3.89
C VAL A 307 2.82 1.90 -5.12
N LEU A 308 2.25 1.05 -5.96
CA LEU A 308 1.49 1.48 -7.14
C LEU A 308 0.08 1.90 -6.75
N HIS A 309 -0.18 3.20 -6.78
CA HIS A 309 -1.50 3.80 -6.58
C HIS A 309 -2.24 3.92 -7.91
N LEU A 310 -3.08 2.94 -8.21
CA LEU A 310 -3.84 2.90 -9.46
C LEU A 310 -5.22 3.54 -9.27
N ASP A 311 -5.41 4.76 -9.79
CA ASP A 311 -6.74 5.36 -9.89
C ASP A 311 -7.49 4.79 -11.10
N ASP A 312 -8.36 3.83 -10.86
CA ASP A 312 -9.24 3.20 -11.86
C ASP A 312 -10.73 3.37 -11.52
N GLY A 313 -11.04 4.37 -10.69
CA GLY A 313 -12.32 4.52 -10.01
C GLY A 313 -12.27 4.16 -8.52
N ARG A 314 -11.26 3.39 -8.09
CA ARG A 314 -11.11 3.00 -6.67
C ARG A 314 -10.85 4.17 -5.73
N MET A 315 -10.38 5.30 -6.27
CA MET A 315 -10.15 6.51 -5.48
C MET A 315 -11.44 7.24 -5.06
N GLY A 316 -12.62 6.61 -5.24
CA GLY A 316 -13.89 7.10 -4.73
C GLY A 316 -14.25 8.48 -5.28
N LYS A 317 -14.43 9.47 -4.40
CA LYS A 317 -14.79 10.85 -4.80
C LYS A 317 -13.58 11.67 -5.28
N GLU A 318 -12.38 11.22 -4.93
CA GLU A 318 -11.12 11.84 -5.34
C GLU A 318 -10.61 11.25 -6.65
N SER A 319 -11.14 10.07 -7.03
CA SER A 319 -10.95 9.48 -8.34
C SER A 319 -11.33 10.43 -9.46
N ARG A 320 -10.52 10.35 -10.51
CA ARG A 320 -10.68 11.06 -11.78
C ARG A 320 -10.70 10.14 -12.98
N SER A 321 -10.29 8.89 -12.79
CA SER A 321 -10.46 7.82 -13.78
C SER A 321 -11.86 7.80 -14.38
N ASP A 322 -11.90 7.90 -15.70
CA ASP A 322 -13.11 8.06 -16.47
C ASP A 322 -13.43 6.85 -17.35
N LEU A 323 -14.73 6.68 -17.61
CA LEU A 323 -15.23 5.74 -18.61
C LEU A 323 -15.44 6.44 -19.94
N ILE A 324 -14.49 6.25 -20.86
CA ILE A 324 -14.51 6.86 -22.20
C ILE A 324 -15.59 6.18 -23.05
N PRO A 325 -16.43 6.94 -23.78
CA PRO A 325 -17.42 6.40 -24.70
C PRO A 325 -16.81 5.46 -25.74
N PHE A 326 -17.56 4.42 -26.11
CA PHE A 326 -17.11 3.43 -27.07
C PHE A 326 -16.76 4.06 -28.42
N ASP A 327 -15.57 3.73 -28.88
CA ASP A 327 -15.10 3.95 -30.23
C ASP A 327 -14.50 2.63 -30.75
N ASP A 328 -14.91 2.21 -31.96
CA ASP A 328 -14.55 0.89 -32.48
C ASP A 328 -13.11 0.85 -33.01
N LEU A 329 -12.56 1.99 -33.37
CA LEU A 329 -11.20 2.14 -33.85
C LEU A 329 -10.68 3.56 -33.59
N THR A 330 -9.88 3.71 -32.56
CA THR A 330 -9.24 4.98 -32.21
C THR A 330 -8.16 5.32 -33.23
N GLU A 331 -8.34 6.42 -33.95
CA GLU A 331 -7.45 6.88 -35.01
C GLU A 331 -6.17 7.47 -34.41
N CYS A 332 -5.10 6.68 -34.39
CA CYS A 332 -3.78 7.10 -33.92
C CYS A 332 -2.82 7.43 -35.07
N PHE A 333 -1.90 8.37 -34.87
CA PHE A 333 -0.86 8.74 -35.83
C PHE A 333 0.47 9.03 -35.14
N TRP A 334 1.57 8.58 -35.75
CA TRP A 334 2.91 8.95 -35.27
C TRP A 334 3.20 10.43 -35.49
N ASN A 335 3.65 11.13 -34.43
CA ASN A 335 4.18 12.50 -34.46
C ASN A 335 3.20 13.60 -34.90
N ARG A 336 1.92 13.46 -34.58
CA ARG A 336 0.91 14.49 -34.81
C ARG A 336 -0.26 14.27 -33.87
N PHE A 337 -0.96 15.35 -33.57
CA PHE A 337 -2.19 15.33 -32.80
C PHE A 337 -3.19 14.33 -33.39
N ASP A 338 -3.73 13.47 -32.54
CA ASP A 338 -4.66 12.40 -32.87
C ASP A 338 -5.71 12.19 -31.78
N GLU A 339 -6.55 11.15 -31.91
CA GLU A 339 -7.64 10.92 -30.96
C GLU A 339 -7.17 10.56 -29.54
N LEU A 340 -5.95 10.03 -29.36
CA LEU A 340 -5.41 9.80 -28.02
C LEU A 340 -5.06 11.12 -27.32
N ASP A 341 -4.58 12.11 -28.07
CA ASP A 341 -4.37 13.45 -27.51
C ASP A 341 -5.72 14.11 -27.15
N GLU A 342 -6.77 13.91 -27.96
CA GLU A 342 -8.13 14.39 -27.63
C GLU A 342 -8.67 13.73 -26.35
N ILE A 343 -8.43 12.43 -26.18
CA ILE A 343 -8.78 11.68 -24.98
C ILE A 343 -8.04 12.26 -23.77
N TYR A 344 -6.72 12.39 -23.85
CA TYR A 344 -5.90 12.93 -22.76
C TYR A 344 -6.31 14.36 -22.38
N GLU A 345 -6.54 15.24 -23.36
CA GLU A 345 -7.02 16.59 -23.09
C GLU A 345 -8.40 16.57 -22.41
N THR A 346 -9.30 15.71 -22.85
CA THR A 346 -10.69 15.68 -22.37
C THR A 346 -10.83 15.09 -20.98
N TYR A 347 -10.17 13.96 -20.74
CA TYR A 347 -10.42 13.12 -19.56
C TYR A 347 -9.38 13.30 -18.45
N PHE A 348 -8.15 13.72 -18.77
CA PHE A 348 -7.11 13.95 -17.75
C PHE A 348 -6.84 15.45 -17.51
N LEU A 349 -6.58 16.23 -18.56
CA LEU A 349 -6.14 17.62 -18.38
C LEU A 349 -7.27 18.60 -18.04
N ASN A 350 -8.45 18.45 -18.65
CA ASN A 350 -9.56 19.38 -18.47
C ASN A 350 -10.37 19.13 -17.19
N GLU A 351 -9.87 18.27 -16.32
CA GLU A 351 -10.41 18.06 -14.99
C GLU A 351 -10.16 19.25 -14.06
N LYS A 352 -10.87 19.26 -12.93
CA LYS A 352 -10.79 20.37 -11.98
C LYS A 352 -9.39 20.55 -11.39
N ASP A 353 -8.66 19.46 -11.25
CA ASP A 353 -7.33 19.34 -10.65
C ASP A 353 -6.30 18.73 -11.61
N GLY A 354 -6.60 18.70 -12.92
CA GLY A 354 -5.70 18.15 -13.94
C GLY A 354 -4.29 18.77 -13.94
N ASP A 355 -4.16 20.06 -13.60
CA ASP A 355 -2.85 20.72 -13.47
C ASP A 355 -1.99 20.12 -12.35
N ILE A 356 -2.60 19.76 -11.20
CA ILE A 356 -1.91 19.14 -10.07
C ILE A 356 -1.66 17.67 -10.38
N ARG A 357 -2.69 16.95 -10.86
CA ARG A 357 -2.58 15.52 -11.17
C ARG A 357 -1.54 15.23 -12.22
N ARG A 358 -1.31 16.13 -13.19
CA ARG A 358 -0.24 15.98 -14.17
C ARG A 358 1.16 15.92 -13.55
N GLY A 359 1.37 16.54 -12.39
CA GLY A 359 2.63 16.47 -11.65
C GLY A 359 2.81 15.19 -10.84
N ILE A 360 1.73 14.45 -10.59
CA ILE A 360 1.71 13.29 -9.68
C ILE A 360 1.48 11.97 -10.44
N PHE A 361 0.57 11.97 -11.40
CA PHE A 361 0.05 10.78 -12.06
C PHE A 361 0.70 10.55 -13.42
N HIS A 362 1.10 9.30 -13.67
CA HIS A 362 1.24 8.76 -15.01
C HIS A 362 -0.14 8.50 -15.61
N TYR A 363 -0.36 8.86 -16.88
CA TYR A 363 -1.66 8.64 -17.54
C TYR A 363 -1.64 7.40 -18.43
N GLY A 364 -2.40 6.37 -18.07
CA GLY A 364 -2.54 5.15 -18.86
C GLY A 364 -3.97 4.92 -19.32
N VAL A 365 -4.22 4.77 -20.62
CA VAL A 365 -5.58 4.54 -21.14
C VAL A 365 -5.76 3.16 -21.76
N VAL A 366 -6.82 2.47 -21.39
CA VAL A 366 -7.25 1.21 -22.01
C VAL A 366 -8.33 1.54 -23.05
N ILE A 367 -7.92 1.71 -24.31
CA ILE A 367 -8.85 1.92 -25.42
C ILE A 367 -9.34 0.59 -25.98
N TYR A 368 -10.42 0.61 -26.76
CA TYR A 368 -10.92 -0.62 -27.38
C TYR A 368 -9.94 -1.17 -28.42
N GLN A 369 -9.53 -0.35 -29.41
CA GLN A 369 -8.59 -0.75 -30.45
C GLN A 369 -7.93 0.46 -31.11
N SER A 370 -6.59 0.55 -31.03
CA SER A 370 -5.80 1.51 -31.83
C SER A 370 -5.76 1.13 -33.30
N SER A 371 -5.74 2.12 -34.18
CA SER A 371 -5.46 1.96 -35.61
C SER A 371 -3.98 1.71 -35.97
N LEU A 372 -3.05 1.89 -35.01
CA LEU A 372 -1.60 1.70 -35.21
C LEU A 372 -1.08 0.40 -34.61
N VAL A 373 -1.04 0.33 -33.27
CA VAL A 373 -0.42 -0.75 -32.50
C VAL A 373 -1.19 -0.98 -31.21
N ASN A 374 -1.15 -2.21 -30.69
CA ASN A 374 -1.95 -2.56 -29.51
C ASN A 374 -1.41 -2.00 -28.18
N GLY A 375 -0.27 -1.31 -28.20
CA GLY A 375 0.31 -0.60 -27.07
C GLY A 375 1.35 0.40 -27.59
N ASN A 376 1.33 1.61 -27.05
CA ASN A 376 2.36 2.62 -27.28
C ASN A 376 2.26 3.79 -26.28
N ILE A 377 3.40 4.44 -26.04
CA ILE A 377 3.44 5.85 -25.61
C ILE A 377 2.92 6.77 -26.72
N PHE A 378 2.15 7.77 -26.36
CA PHE A 378 1.63 8.80 -27.29
C PHE A 378 1.94 10.23 -26.84
N GLY A 379 2.82 10.38 -25.86
CA GLY A 379 3.39 11.64 -25.40
C GLY A 379 4.23 11.42 -24.14
N PRO A 380 4.84 12.49 -23.59
CA PRO A 380 5.40 12.44 -22.24
C PRO A 380 4.36 11.95 -21.25
N ASN A 381 4.79 11.07 -20.37
CA ASN A 381 4.00 10.56 -19.25
C ASN A 381 2.65 9.93 -19.59
N ARG A 382 2.46 9.48 -20.83
CA ARG A 382 1.16 8.93 -21.25
C ARG A 382 1.26 7.81 -22.26
N PHE A 383 0.46 6.78 -22.02
CA PHE A 383 0.50 5.54 -22.79
C PHE A 383 -0.87 4.90 -22.94
N GLN A 384 -1.02 4.05 -23.97
CA GLN A 384 -2.25 3.30 -24.20
C GLN A 384 -1.98 1.82 -24.36
N ILE A 385 -2.99 1.00 -24.03
CA ILE A 385 -3.12 -0.37 -24.52
C ILE A 385 -4.49 -0.60 -25.16
N SER A 386 -4.54 -1.50 -26.13
CA SER A 386 -5.77 -1.87 -26.84
C SER A 386 -6.37 -3.16 -26.27
N ALA A 387 -7.54 -3.07 -25.64
CA ALA A 387 -8.26 -4.19 -25.05
C ALA A 387 -8.53 -5.31 -26.06
N LYS A 388 -9.05 -4.99 -27.24
CA LYS A 388 -9.29 -5.97 -28.31
C LYS A 388 -8.00 -6.68 -28.73
N GLY A 389 -6.88 -5.97 -28.77
CA GLY A 389 -5.57 -6.53 -29.07
C GLY A 389 -5.10 -7.56 -28.03
N MET A 390 -5.37 -7.32 -26.75
CA MET A 390 -5.07 -8.27 -25.66
C MET A 390 -6.01 -9.48 -25.70
N GLU A 391 -7.29 -9.25 -25.94
CA GLU A 391 -8.30 -10.30 -26.14
C GLU A 391 -7.96 -11.23 -27.32
N ASP A 392 -7.53 -10.66 -28.44
CA ASP A 392 -7.14 -11.42 -29.63
C ASP A 392 -5.89 -12.27 -29.34
N LYS A 393 -4.95 -11.80 -28.51
CA LYS A 393 -3.79 -12.59 -28.06
C LYS A 393 -4.23 -13.77 -27.18
N PHE A 394 -5.02 -13.49 -26.15
CA PHE A 394 -5.55 -14.51 -25.24
C PHE A 394 -6.33 -15.61 -25.97
N LYS A 395 -7.10 -15.26 -27.01
CA LYS A 395 -7.93 -16.22 -27.76
C LYS A 395 -7.16 -17.02 -28.80
N ASN A 396 -6.12 -16.45 -29.40
CA ASN A 396 -5.48 -17.03 -30.60
C ASN A 396 -4.08 -17.59 -30.37
N ASP A 397 -3.39 -17.20 -29.28
CA ASP A 397 -2.06 -17.72 -28.97
C ASP A 397 -2.15 -18.89 -27.97
N ILE A 398 -1.82 -20.09 -28.45
CA ILE A 398 -1.88 -21.33 -27.66
C ILE A 398 -0.91 -21.35 -26.47
N PHE A 399 0.08 -20.47 -26.44
CA PHE A 399 1.07 -20.36 -25.36
C PHE A 399 0.74 -19.25 -24.37
N LEU A 400 -0.20 -18.35 -24.71
CA LEU A 400 -0.67 -17.27 -23.85
C LEU A 400 -2.10 -17.58 -23.39
N ASN A 401 -2.23 -18.30 -22.29
CA ASN A 401 -3.51 -18.77 -21.76
C ASN A 401 -3.96 -18.08 -20.48
N ASP A 402 -3.27 -17.01 -20.07
CA ASP A 402 -3.59 -16.21 -18.89
C ASP A 402 -3.92 -14.78 -19.32
N ARG A 403 -5.21 -14.44 -19.22
CA ARG A 403 -5.72 -13.12 -19.63
C ARG A 403 -5.14 -12.02 -18.75
N ASP A 404 -4.97 -12.28 -17.46
CA ASP A 404 -4.56 -11.28 -16.47
C ASP A 404 -3.09 -10.92 -16.67
N VAL A 405 -2.23 -11.93 -16.88
CA VAL A 405 -0.81 -11.73 -17.23
C VAL A 405 -0.65 -10.95 -18.54
N ILE A 406 -1.46 -11.22 -19.57
CA ILE A 406 -1.37 -10.51 -20.86
C ILE A 406 -1.64 -9.01 -20.67
N TYR A 407 -2.72 -8.65 -19.97
CA TYR A 407 -3.09 -7.26 -19.71
C TYR A 407 -2.05 -6.57 -18.82
N ALA A 408 -1.69 -7.18 -17.69
CA ALA A 408 -0.69 -6.66 -16.75
C ALA A 408 0.67 -6.45 -17.41
N SER A 409 1.16 -7.44 -18.17
CA SER A 409 2.44 -7.34 -18.88
C SER A 409 2.44 -6.23 -19.92
N ALA A 410 1.34 -6.07 -20.67
CA ALA A 410 1.22 -5.02 -21.67
C ALA A 410 1.21 -3.64 -21.02
N TYR A 411 0.44 -3.46 -19.96
CA TYR A 411 0.31 -2.18 -19.28
C TYR A 411 1.61 -1.79 -18.58
N MET A 412 2.25 -2.73 -17.88
CA MET A 412 3.57 -2.53 -17.28
C MET A 412 4.64 -2.22 -18.33
N HIS A 413 4.60 -2.87 -19.49
CA HIS A 413 5.52 -2.55 -20.59
C HIS A 413 5.39 -1.09 -21.05
N GLU A 414 4.16 -0.63 -21.25
CA GLU A 414 3.92 0.73 -21.73
C GLU A 414 4.21 1.78 -20.65
N LEU A 415 3.87 1.48 -19.39
CA LEU A 415 4.29 2.26 -18.22
C LEU A 415 5.82 2.33 -18.14
N GLY A 416 6.56 1.25 -18.39
CA GLY A 416 8.02 1.25 -18.33
C GLY A 416 8.71 2.21 -19.32
N HIS A 417 8.02 2.65 -20.37
CA HIS A 417 8.55 3.70 -21.26
C HIS A 417 8.54 5.10 -20.61
N THR A 418 7.84 5.30 -19.49
CA THR A 418 7.84 6.55 -18.71
C THR A 418 9.03 6.67 -17.75
N PHE A 419 9.87 5.63 -17.61
CA PHE A 419 10.96 5.56 -16.62
C PHE A 419 12.39 5.64 -17.19
N ASN A 420 12.55 6.22 -18.39
CA ASN A 420 13.86 6.44 -19.03
C ASN A 420 14.68 5.18 -19.29
N PHE A 421 14.01 4.08 -19.58
CA PHE A 421 14.73 2.84 -19.83
C PHE A 421 15.59 2.94 -21.11
N HIS A 422 16.91 3.11 -20.96
CA HIS A 422 17.86 2.99 -22.07
C HIS A 422 19.21 2.39 -21.66
N PRO A 423 19.74 1.39 -22.40
CA PRO A 423 19.15 0.70 -23.54
C PRO A 423 18.07 -0.33 -23.14
N ILE A 424 17.19 -0.70 -24.06
CA ILE A 424 16.19 -1.77 -23.88
C ILE A 424 16.50 -2.93 -24.86
N PRO A 425 17.25 -3.95 -24.45
CA PRO A 425 17.50 -5.13 -25.28
C PRO A 425 16.19 -5.81 -25.72
N GLY A 426 16.16 -6.36 -26.93
CA GLY A 426 14.96 -7.07 -27.42
C GLY A 426 13.81 -6.16 -27.87
N HIS A 427 13.77 -4.89 -27.46
CA HIS A 427 12.78 -3.89 -27.86
C HIS A 427 13.08 -3.29 -29.24
N ASN A 428 13.12 -4.15 -30.26
CA ASN A 428 13.30 -3.72 -31.65
C ASN A 428 12.85 -4.79 -32.66
N ARG A 429 12.62 -4.35 -33.90
CA ARG A 429 12.17 -5.23 -34.99
C ARG A 429 13.10 -6.36 -35.42
N TYR A 430 14.35 -6.33 -34.96
CA TYR A 430 15.36 -7.34 -35.28
C TYR A 430 15.55 -8.36 -34.16
N SER A 431 14.72 -8.31 -33.11
CA SER A 431 14.84 -9.17 -31.94
C SER A 431 13.53 -9.87 -31.55
N TYR A 432 12.47 -9.74 -32.36
CA TYR A 432 11.16 -10.35 -32.11
C TYR A 432 11.18 -11.89 -32.18
N TYR A 433 11.90 -12.46 -33.14
CA TYR A 433 11.71 -13.85 -33.52
C TYR A 433 12.93 -14.73 -33.25
N PRO A 434 12.76 -16.02 -32.91
CA PRO A 434 13.86 -16.95 -32.65
C PRO A 434 14.86 -17.17 -33.81
N TRP A 435 14.51 -16.82 -35.05
CA TRP A 435 15.47 -16.87 -36.17
C TRP A 435 16.33 -15.61 -36.30
N GLN A 436 16.05 -14.56 -35.53
CA GLN A 436 16.85 -13.34 -35.51
C GLN A 436 17.92 -13.43 -34.43
N ILE A 437 19.15 -13.01 -34.73
CA ILE A 437 20.26 -13.06 -33.77
C ILE A 437 19.98 -12.17 -32.55
N GLY A 438 19.32 -11.02 -32.77
CA GLY A 438 18.95 -10.09 -31.70
C GLY A 438 18.06 -10.71 -30.62
N PHE A 439 17.20 -11.67 -30.98
CA PHE A 439 16.36 -12.42 -30.04
C PHE A 439 17.21 -13.16 -29.00
N TRP A 440 18.26 -13.86 -29.45
CA TRP A 440 19.14 -14.62 -28.57
C TRP A 440 20.10 -13.73 -27.78
N LEU A 441 20.60 -12.64 -28.39
CA LEU A 441 21.47 -11.68 -27.71
C LEU A 441 20.76 -10.91 -26.59
N SER A 442 19.44 -10.78 -26.69
CA SER A 442 18.61 -10.07 -25.71
C SER A 442 17.92 -11.02 -24.76
N ARG A 443 18.11 -12.35 -24.88
CA ARG A 443 17.41 -13.31 -24.03
C ARG A 443 17.80 -13.25 -22.55
N PRO A 444 19.04 -12.88 -22.18
CA PRO A 444 19.36 -12.59 -20.79
C PRO A 444 18.55 -11.44 -20.20
N TYR A 445 18.10 -10.47 -21.00
CA TYR A 445 17.30 -9.34 -20.52
C TYR A 445 15.87 -9.76 -20.18
N LYS A 446 15.65 -10.10 -18.90
CA LYS A 446 14.43 -10.72 -18.36
C LYS A 446 13.42 -9.67 -17.88
N SER A 447 12.88 -8.90 -18.83
CA SER A 447 11.99 -7.78 -18.54
C SER A 447 10.76 -7.80 -19.44
N CYS A 448 9.60 -7.34 -18.96
CA CYS A 448 8.42 -7.12 -19.79
C CYS A 448 8.72 -6.13 -20.94
N MET A 449 9.72 -5.26 -20.79
CA MET A 449 10.22 -4.32 -21.82
C MET A 449 10.80 -5.03 -23.05
N ASN A 450 11.23 -6.28 -22.91
CA ASN A 450 11.71 -7.10 -24.01
C ASN A 450 10.54 -7.77 -24.73
N TYR A 451 10.37 -7.54 -26.04
CA TYR A 451 9.29 -8.14 -26.81
C TYR A 451 9.26 -9.68 -26.83
N GLY A 452 10.37 -10.35 -26.49
CA GLY A 452 10.41 -11.81 -26.33
C GLY A 452 9.84 -12.31 -24.99
N TYR A 453 9.56 -11.41 -24.05
CA TYR A 453 9.00 -11.68 -22.72
C TYR A 453 7.67 -10.95 -22.48
N MET A 454 7.42 -9.86 -23.20
CA MET A 454 6.12 -9.18 -23.24
C MET A 454 4.97 -10.19 -23.43
N TYR A 455 3.93 -10.08 -22.59
CA TYR A 455 2.79 -11.00 -22.41
C TYR A 455 3.05 -12.30 -21.63
N TYR A 456 4.30 -12.63 -21.30
CA TYR A 456 4.65 -13.85 -20.56
C TYR A 456 5.15 -13.57 -19.13
N THR A 457 5.53 -12.34 -18.84
CA THR A 457 6.05 -11.91 -17.53
C THR A 457 5.52 -10.54 -17.17
N VAL A 458 5.29 -10.34 -15.88
CA VAL A 458 4.97 -9.04 -15.29
C VAL A 458 6.06 -8.75 -14.27
N ASP A 459 7.15 -8.19 -14.77
CA ASP A 459 8.34 -7.81 -14.02
C ASP A 459 9.23 -6.95 -14.93
N TYR A 460 10.01 -6.07 -14.33
CA TYR A 460 11.20 -5.56 -14.99
C TYR A 460 12.42 -6.44 -14.68
N SER A 461 13.53 -6.22 -15.39
CA SER A 461 14.73 -7.00 -15.14
C SER A 461 15.40 -6.61 -13.82
N ASP A 462 15.93 -7.60 -13.11
CA ASP A 462 16.75 -7.47 -11.89
C ASP A 462 18.26 -7.50 -12.19
N GLY A 463 18.66 -7.54 -13.48
CA GLY A 463 20.06 -7.59 -13.90
C GLY A 463 20.84 -8.86 -13.54
N THR A 464 20.20 -9.90 -12.98
CA THR A 464 20.91 -11.08 -12.44
C THR A 464 21.26 -12.15 -13.48
N HIS A 465 20.78 -12.02 -14.72
CA HIS A 465 20.84 -13.06 -15.75
C HIS A 465 21.99 -12.91 -16.76
N GLY A 466 22.96 -12.05 -16.45
CA GLY A 466 24.25 -11.97 -17.13
C GLY A 466 24.32 -10.90 -18.23
N PHE A 467 25.02 -11.20 -19.32
CA PHE A 467 25.35 -10.17 -20.32
C PHE A 467 24.10 -9.58 -21.01
N ASN A 468 24.01 -8.24 -21.07
CA ASN A 468 22.85 -7.46 -21.52
C ASN A 468 21.60 -7.57 -20.65
N ASP A 469 21.67 -8.15 -19.45
CA ASP A 469 20.60 -8.02 -18.47
C ASP A 469 20.88 -6.74 -17.66
N TYR A 470 20.03 -5.72 -17.83
CA TYR A 470 20.16 -4.45 -17.13
C TYR A 470 19.12 -4.43 -16.02
N ASP A 471 19.54 -4.13 -14.80
CA ASP A 471 18.64 -3.98 -13.66
C ASP A 471 17.76 -2.74 -13.89
N ASP A 472 16.55 -2.98 -14.36
CA ASP A 472 15.55 -1.98 -14.68
C ASP A 472 14.93 -1.39 -13.41
N TRP A 473 14.84 -2.18 -12.34
CA TRP A 473 14.36 -1.71 -11.05
C TRP A 473 15.34 -0.70 -10.44
N GLU A 474 16.65 -1.00 -10.44
CA GLU A 474 17.69 -0.09 -9.92
C GLU A 474 17.83 1.19 -10.75
N ARG A 475 17.63 1.12 -12.07
CA ARG A 475 17.85 2.25 -13.00
C ARG A 475 16.56 3.02 -13.36
N MET A 476 15.46 2.74 -12.69
CA MET A 476 14.19 3.43 -12.87
C MET A 476 14.37 4.93 -12.57
N ASP A 477 14.00 5.77 -13.53
CA ASP A 477 14.02 7.23 -13.38
C ASP A 477 12.59 7.72 -13.19
N LEU A 478 12.20 7.89 -11.93
CA LEU A 478 10.85 8.32 -11.55
C LEU A 478 10.61 9.79 -11.91
N SER A 479 11.65 10.61 -12.00
CA SER A 479 11.56 12.03 -12.39
C SER A 479 11.45 12.26 -13.90
N PHE A 480 11.64 11.22 -14.71
CA PHE A 480 11.76 11.38 -16.16
C PHE A 480 10.53 11.97 -16.83
N PHE A 481 9.36 11.80 -16.20
CA PHE A 481 8.11 12.32 -16.72
C PHE A 481 7.95 13.84 -16.51
N GLU A 482 8.75 14.45 -15.62
CA GLU A 482 8.78 15.90 -15.41
C GLU A 482 9.52 16.65 -16.51
N GLU A 483 10.40 15.98 -17.25
CA GLU A 483 11.14 16.60 -18.34
C GLU A 483 10.15 17.13 -19.41
N ASP A 484 10.54 18.19 -20.13
CA ASP A 484 9.79 18.63 -21.31
C ASP A 484 10.01 17.60 -22.44
N TRP A 485 8.96 16.87 -22.87
CA TRP A 485 9.03 16.04 -24.09
C TRP A 485 8.19 16.58 -25.25
#